data_AF-A0A8B8M4C9-F1
#
_entry.id   AF-A0A8B8M4C9-F1
#
_cell.length_a   1.000
_cell.length_b   1.000
_cell.length_c   1.000
_cell.angle_alpha   90.00
_cell.angle_beta   90.00
_cell.angle_gamma   90.00
#
_symmetry.space_group_name_H-M   'P 1'
#
loop_
_entity.id
_entity.type
_entity.pdbx_description
1 polymer ?
#
loop_
_entity_poly.entity_id
_entity_poly.type
_entity_poly.pdbx_seq_one_letter_code
_entity_poly.pdbx_strand_id
1 'polypeptide(L)'
;MAKQKAIEKVYDEWEASYEALPQWSVAMCDIVRGSIVQLDAVKAYGNDELVHNVQILRRIFWSFAPCIRAFRHCKPLVQVDRTHLYGKYKGALLVAVAQDGNQNIFPIGFAIVEGETADGWHFFLENLRKHVVTQDGVGIISDRHESINAAIRRSTRQWEPPKAFDIYCIRHIAANFLRRFKTPYLHKLVVRMGYSRTESEFNIHYERLRQHGEIYTDWLNEIPREKWVLAYDGGHQWGYMTTNLVECINSVLKGARNLPITPLVRATYFRLAELFARKGCEAYARKKAGHIFSDAMTTQLQSNEQASRNLCVTVFDRRNETFLVQDVNNNQEYKVQLRQRYCDCGDIQTDKYPCRHVTAACSSQNIDWRCYVEDVYKINELCKVYKEFGVIGNEST
;
A
#
# COMPACT_ATOMS: atom_id res chain seq x y z
N MET A 1 5.67 -14.60 31.24
CA MET A 1 5.22 -14.18 32.58
C MET A 1 5.84 -12.86 33.04
N ALA A 2 7.16 -12.72 33.22
CA ALA A 2 7.76 -11.47 33.73
C ALA A 2 7.47 -10.23 32.87
N LYS A 3 7.53 -10.35 31.54
CA LYS A 3 7.24 -9.26 30.60
C LYS A 3 5.79 -8.76 30.65
N GLN A 4 4.82 -9.65 30.86
CA GLN A 4 3.39 -9.28 30.95
C GLN A 4 3.08 -8.57 32.28
N LYS A 5 3.61 -9.09 33.40
CA LYS A 5 3.51 -8.44 34.71
C LYS A 5 4.17 -7.05 34.76
N ALA A 6 5.23 -6.84 33.99
CA ALA A 6 5.86 -5.53 33.86
C ALA A 6 5.02 -4.54 33.05
N ILE A 7 4.29 -5.01 32.03
CA ILE A 7 3.38 -4.19 31.22
C ILE A 7 2.15 -3.79 32.04
N GLU A 8 1.57 -4.72 32.80
CA GLU A 8 0.45 -4.46 33.72
C GLU A 8 0.79 -3.42 34.79
N LYS A 9 2.03 -3.42 35.29
CA LYS A 9 2.50 -2.40 36.25
C LYS A 9 2.60 -0.98 35.67
N VAL A 10 2.63 -0.83 34.35
CA VAL A 10 2.85 0.47 33.67
C VAL A 10 1.57 0.99 33.00
N TYR A 11 0.67 0.11 32.58
CA TYR A 11 -0.49 0.45 31.75
C TYR A 11 -1.84 -0.04 32.32
N ASP A 12 -1.88 -0.31 33.63
CA ASP A 12 -2.99 -0.93 34.36
C ASP A 12 -3.35 -2.35 33.88
N GLU A 13 -4.41 -2.93 34.46
CA GLU A 13 -4.90 -4.24 34.10
C GLU A 13 -5.45 -4.26 32.67
N TRP A 14 -5.31 -5.42 32.04
CA TRP A 14 -5.74 -5.67 30.67
C TRP A 14 -7.23 -5.37 30.45
N GLU A 15 -8.08 -5.66 31.44
CA GLU A 15 -9.50 -5.35 31.47
C GLU A 15 -9.78 -3.84 31.49
N ALA A 16 -9.12 -3.10 32.39
CA ALA A 16 -9.26 -1.64 32.50
C ALA A 16 -8.90 -0.94 31.18
N SER A 17 -7.97 -1.51 30.41
CA SER A 17 -7.63 -1.00 29.08
C SER A 17 -8.79 -1.04 28.09
N TYR A 18 -9.70 -2.02 28.17
CA TYR A 18 -10.89 -2.06 27.31
C TYR A 18 -11.93 -1.04 27.75
N GLU A 19 -12.07 -0.82 29.06
CA GLU A 19 -12.99 0.18 29.62
C GLU A 19 -12.58 1.62 29.25
N ALA A 20 -11.28 1.89 29.21
CA ALA A 20 -10.74 3.20 28.83
C ALA A 20 -10.87 3.50 27.32
N LEU A 21 -11.01 2.49 26.47
CA LEU A 21 -10.91 2.65 25.02
C LEU A 21 -12.01 3.55 24.42
N PRO A 22 -13.31 3.43 24.78
CA PRO A 22 -14.34 4.31 24.25
C PRO A 22 -14.12 5.77 24.63
N GLN A 23 -13.79 6.05 25.89
CA GLN A 23 -13.52 7.41 26.37
C GLN A 23 -12.31 8.02 25.65
N TRP A 24 -11.22 7.26 25.54
CA TRP A 24 -10.04 7.69 24.80
C TRP A 24 -10.36 7.94 23.32
N SER A 25 -11.21 7.10 22.71
CA SER A 25 -11.61 7.24 21.31
C SER A 25 -12.40 8.53 21.06
N VAL A 26 -13.31 8.88 21.96
CA VAL A 26 -14.06 10.15 21.90
C VAL A 26 -13.10 11.33 22.03
N ALA A 27 -12.26 11.34 23.08
CA ALA A 27 -11.29 12.42 23.30
C ALA A 27 -10.33 12.59 22.11
N MET A 28 -9.85 11.49 21.53
CA MET A 28 -8.99 11.52 20.35
C MET A 28 -9.70 12.14 19.14
N CYS A 29 -10.97 11.79 18.90
CA CYS A 29 -11.77 12.35 17.81
C CYS A 29 -12.10 13.83 18.03
N ASP A 30 -12.25 14.28 19.27
CA ASP A 30 -12.47 15.69 19.61
C ASP A 30 -11.22 16.54 19.39
N ILE A 31 -10.06 16.03 19.80
CA ILE A 31 -8.77 16.71 19.62
C ILE A 31 -8.35 16.68 18.14
N VAL A 32 -8.48 15.52 17.48
CA VAL A 32 -8.13 15.32 16.07
C VAL A 32 -9.39 15.14 15.25
N ARG A 33 -10.12 16.25 15.10
CA ARG A 33 -11.38 16.30 14.34
C ARG A 33 -11.26 15.71 12.95
N GLY A 34 -12.23 14.85 12.63
CA GLY A 34 -12.28 14.08 11.39
C GLY A 34 -11.55 12.73 11.45
N SER A 35 -11.00 12.36 12.61
CA SER A 35 -10.58 10.98 12.86
C SER A 35 -11.80 10.09 12.99
N ILE A 36 -11.64 8.82 12.67
CA ILE A 36 -12.74 7.86 12.62
C ILE A 36 -12.42 6.72 13.57
N VAL A 37 -13.38 6.39 14.42
CA VAL A 37 -13.38 5.17 15.23
C VAL A 37 -14.73 4.50 15.05
N GLN A 38 -14.73 3.19 14.84
CA GLN A 38 -15.93 2.36 14.73
C GLN A 38 -15.77 1.18 15.68
N LEU A 39 -16.70 1.05 16.62
CA LEU A 39 -16.72 -0.01 17.63
C LEU A 39 -17.84 -0.99 17.30
N ASP A 40 -17.52 -2.27 17.29
CA ASP A 40 -18.48 -3.37 17.25
C ASP A 40 -18.43 -4.11 18.58
N ALA A 41 -19.48 -3.96 19.38
CA ALA A 41 -19.62 -4.57 20.69
C ALA A 41 -20.95 -5.31 20.80
N VAL A 42 -20.94 -6.46 21.48
CA VAL A 42 -22.13 -7.27 21.73
C VAL A 42 -22.44 -7.37 23.21
N LYS A 43 -23.70 -7.65 23.54
CA LYS A 43 -24.12 -7.92 24.92
C LYS A 43 -23.45 -9.19 25.45
N ALA A 44 -23.03 -9.18 26.70
CA ALA A 44 -22.48 -10.36 27.35
C ALA A 44 -23.61 -11.28 27.86
N TYR A 45 -23.40 -12.59 27.74
CA TYR A 45 -24.30 -13.61 28.25
C TYR A 45 -23.53 -14.56 29.17
N GLY A 46 -24.12 -14.94 30.30
CA GLY A 46 -23.60 -15.93 31.24
C GLY A 46 -24.72 -16.89 31.62
N ASN A 47 -24.50 -18.20 31.43
CA ASN A 47 -25.53 -19.24 31.62
C ASN A 47 -26.85 -18.93 30.89
N ASP A 48 -26.76 -18.47 29.65
CA ASP A 48 -27.88 -18.02 28.81
C ASP A 48 -28.69 -16.82 29.34
N GLU A 49 -28.26 -16.20 30.44
CA GLU A 49 -28.83 -14.96 30.95
C GLU A 49 -28.01 -13.74 30.48
N LEU A 50 -28.72 -12.65 30.18
CA LEU A 50 -28.10 -11.38 29.81
C LEU A 50 -27.37 -10.79 31.03
N VAL A 51 -26.06 -10.57 30.91
CA VAL A 51 -25.31 -9.84 31.93
C VAL A 51 -25.53 -8.35 31.72
N HIS A 52 -26.35 -7.75 32.57
CA HIS A 52 -26.65 -6.32 32.51
C HIS A 52 -25.37 -5.49 32.72
N ASN A 53 -25.24 -4.41 31.95
CA ASN A 53 -24.14 -3.44 31.98
C ASN A 53 -22.75 -3.98 31.56
N VAL A 54 -22.68 -5.19 30.97
CA VAL A 54 -21.43 -5.73 30.42
C VAL A 54 -21.54 -5.87 28.90
N GLN A 55 -20.57 -5.31 28.18
CA GLN A 55 -20.43 -5.45 26.73
C GLN A 55 -19.08 -6.07 26.38
N ILE A 56 -19.08 -6.90 25.34
CA ILE A 56 -17.89 -7.55 24.79
C ILE A 56 -17.52 -6.81 23.52
N LEU A 57 -16.40 -6.08 23.54
CA LEU A 57 -15.82 -5.51 22.34
C LEU A 57 -15.33 -6.64 21.42
N ARG A 58 -15.94 -6.75 20.23
CA ARG A 58 -15.54 -7.74 19.22
C ARG A 58 -14.52 -7.15 18.28
N ARG A 59 -14.77 -5.95 17.78
CA ARG A 59 -13.93 -5.31 16.77
C ARG A 59 -13.87 -3.81 16.99
N ILE A 60 -12.74 -3.23 16.61
CA ILE A 60 -12.56 -1.79 16.51
C ILE A 60 -11.84 -1.49 15.21
N PHE A 61 -12.32 -0.48 14.49
CA PHE A 61 -11.61 0.15 13.39
C PHE A 61 -11.23 1.57 13.80
N TRP A 62 -10.03 2.02 13.43
CA TRP A 62 -9.68 3.43 13.58
C TRP A 62 -8.77 3.94 12.45
N SER A 63 -8.89 5.23 12.17
CA SER A 63 -8.01 5.98 11.28
C SER A 63 -7.95 7.45 11.73
N PHE A 64 -6.77 8.05 11.64
CA PHE A 64 -6.55 9.43 12.07
C PHE A 64 -6.79 10.41 10.92
N ALA A 65 -7.40 11.56 11.21
CA ALA A 65 -7.72 12.57 10.20
C ALA A 65 -6.53 12.98 9.29
N PRO A 66 -5.30 13.15 9.82
CA PRO A 66 -4.14 13.42 8.97
C PRO A 66 -3.85 12.29 7.98
N CYS A 67 -3.95 11.02 8.39
CA CYS A 67 -3.78 9.87 7.50
C CYS A 67 -4.84 9.80 6.40
N ILE A 68 -6.11 10.07 6.74
CA ILE A 68 -7.22 10.10 5.78
C ILE A 68 -6.97 11.16 4.70
N ARG A 69 -6.55 12.36 5.12
CA ARG A 69 -6.21 13.45 4.19
C ARG A 69 -4.96 13.14 3.39
N ALA A 70 -3.95 12.54 4.02
CA ALA A 70 -2.68 12.20 3.39
C ALA A 70 -2.86 11.26 2.20
N PHE A 71 -3.73 10.24 2.33
CA PHE A 71 -3.96 9.26 1.27
C PHE A 71 -4.39 9.88 -0.07
N ARG A 72 -5.12 11.00 -0.04
CA ARG A 72 -5.54 11.73 -1.26
C ARG A 72 -4.38 12.29 -2.08
N HIS A 73 -3.20 12.40 -1.47
CA HIS A 73 -1.96 12.89 -2.08
C HIS A 73 -0.92 11.78 -2.28
N CYS A 74 -1.28 10.53 -1.95
CA CYS A 74 -0.45 9.34 -2.14
C CYS A 74 -0.69 8.72 -3.53
N LYS A 75 0.10 7.70 -3.86
CA LYS A 75 -0.26 6.79 -4.96
C LYS A 75 -1.63 6.18 -4.63
N PRO A 76 -2.57 6.07 -5.60
CA PRO A 76 -3.88 5.45 -5.41
C PRO A 76 -3.74 3.93 -5.29
N LEU A 77 -3.01 3.50 -4.27
CA LEU A 77 -2.64 2.12 -3.99
C LEU A 77 -2.62 1.94 -2.48
N VAL A 78 -3.34 0.94 -1.99
CA VAL A 78 -3.33 0.53 -0.59
C VAL A 78 -2.84 -0.90 -0.48
N GLN A 79 -2.07 -1.18 0.57
CA GLN A 79 -1.63 -2.54 0.87
C GLN A 79 -2.25 -2.94 2.20
N VAL A 80 -2.93 -4.08 2.22
CA VAL A 80 -3.58 -4.60 3.42
C VAL A 80 -2.97 -5.93 3.80
N ASP A 81 -2.69 -6.09 5.08
CA ASP A 81 -2.16 -7.34 5.60
C ASP A 81 -2.46 -7.41 7.11
N ARG A 82 -2.37 -8.62 7.67
CA ARG A 82 -2.60 -8.87 9.09
C ARG A 82 -1.30 -9.05 9.83
N THR A 83 -1.31 -8.66 11.09
CA THR A 83 -0.26 -9.03 12.03
C THR A 83 -0.87 -9.57 13.32
N HIS A 84 -0.22 -10.57 13.89
CA HIS A 84 -0.68 -11.16 15.14
C HIS A 84 -0.42 -10.18 16.29
N LEU A 85 -1.44 -9.98 17.13
CA LEU A 85 -1.25 -9.36 18.44
C LEU A 85 -0.60 -10.37 19.38
N TYR A 86 0.22 -9.85 20.28
CA TYR A 86 0.89 -10.62 21.32
C TYR A 86 0.35 -10.16 22.68
N GLY A 87 0.19 -11.08 23.64
CA GLY A 87 -0.30 -10.71 24.97
C GLY A 87 -1.40 -11.65 25.46
N LYS A 88 -2.22 -11.13 26.39
CA LYS A 88 -3.33 -11.87 27.01
C LYS A 88 -4.46 -12.15 26.02
N TYR A 89 -4.77 -11.18 25.15
CA TYR A 89 -5.85 -11.31 24.17
C TYR A 89 -5.31 -11.78 22.82
N LYS A 90 -5.82 -12.91 22.36
CA LYS A 90 -5.51 -13.50 21.05
C LYS A 90 -6.44 -12.89 20.02
N GLY A 91 -5.93 -11.96 19.21
CA GLY A 91 -6.65 -11.31 18.11
C GLY A 91 -5.70 -10.96 16.97
N ALA A 92 -6.25 -10.46 15.86
CA ALA A 92 -5.48 -9.99 14.72
C ALA A 92 -5.58 -8.47 14.60
N LEU A 93 -4.44 -7.83 14.37
CA LEU A 93 -4.37 -6.43 13.97
C LEU A 93 -4.28 -6.38 12.44
N LEU A 94 -5.33 -5.89 11.81
CA LEU A 94 -5.38 -5.60 10.39
C LEU A 94 -4.87 -4.18 10.16
N VAL A 95 -4.03 -4.00 9.14
CA VAL A 95 -3.41 -2.71 8.84
C VAL A 95 -3.52 -2.44 7.35
N ALA A 96 -3.93 -1.22 7.00
CA ALA A 96 -3.82 -0.67 5.66
C ALA A 96 -2.68 0.34 5.64
N VAL A 97 -1.78 0.22 4.66
CA VAL A 97 -0.70 1.17 4.45
C VAL A 97 -0.83 1.82 3.08
N ALA A 98 -0.45 3.09 3.02
CA ALA A 98 -0.30 3.85 1.79
C ALA A 98 1.17 4.13 1.52
N GLN A 99 1.46 4.55 0.30
CA GLN A 99 2.79 4.99 -0.10
C GLN A 99 2.73 6.36 -0.76
N ASP A 100 3.64 7.25 -0.35
CA ASP A 100 3.81 8.56 -0.97
C ASP A 100 4.63 8.49 -2.28
N GLY A 101 4.83 9.64 -2.92
CA GLY A 101 5.68 9.74 -4.12
C GLY A 101 7.18 9.52 -3.87
N ASN A 102 7.64 9.53 -2.61
CA ASN A 102 9.04 9.30 -2.26
C ASN A 102 9.29 7.88 -1.72
N GLN A 103 8.39 6.95 -2.03
CA GLN A 103 8.46 5.54 -1.62
C GLN A 103 8.36 5.31 -0.10
N ASN A 104 8.09 6.36 0.69
CA ASN A 104 7.85 6.18 2.12
C ASN A 104 6.48 5.51 2.29
N ILE A 105 6.41 4.55 3.21
CA ILE A 105 5.17 3.88 3.58
C ILE A 105 4.72 4.32 4.97
N PHE A 106 3.41 4.40 5.16
CA PHE A 106 2.83 4.67 6.47
C PHE A 106 1.42 4.08 6.58
N PRO A 107 0.99 3.70 7.80
CA PRO A 107 -0.35 3.20 8.01
C PRO A 107 -1.42 4.30 7.89
N ILE A 108 -2.53 3.94 7.27
CA ILE A 108 -3.69 4.81 7.03
C ILE A 108 -4.98 4.29 7.68
N GLY A 109 -5.01 3.05 8.14
CA GLY A 109 -6.16 2.47 8.79
C GLY A 109 -5.78 1.20 9.55
N PHE A 110 -6.49 0.96 10.64
CA PHE A 110 -6.23 -0.16 11.53
C PHE A 110 -7.55 -0.80 11.94
N ALA A 111 -7.52 -2.11 12.21
CA ALA A 111 -8.57 -2.74 12.97
C ALA A 111 -8.05 -3.86 13.86
N ILE A 112 -8.68 -4.02 15.02
CA ILE A 112 -8.52 -5.22 15.84
C ILE A 112 -9.75 -6.08 15.63
N VAL A 113 -9.53 -7.35 15.31
CA VAL A 113 -10.58 -8.34 15.05
C VAL A 113 -10.25 -9.64 15.79
N GLU A 114 -11.27 -10.47 16.00
CA GLU A 114 -11.15 -11.73 16.73
C GLU A 114 -10.20 -12.75 16.07
N GLY A 115 -9.98 -12.64 14.76
CA GLY A 115 -9.09 -13.52 13.99
C GLY A 115 -9.16 -13.24 12.49
N GLU A 116 -8.51 -14.10 11.69
CA GLU A 116 -8.53 -14.02 10.23
C GLU A 116 -9.83 -14.60 9.65
N THR A 117 -10.96 -13.97 9.97
CA THR A 117 -12.30 -14.37 9.51
C THR A 117 -12.75 -13.51 8.34
N ALA A 118 -13.65 -14.02 7.50
CA ALA A 118 -14.24 -13.23 6.42
C ALA A 118 -15.04 -12.03 6.97
N ASP A 119 -15.67 -12.19 8.14
CA ASP A 119 -16.39 -11.09 8.79
C ASP A 119 -15.44 -10.01 9.34
N GLY A 120 -14.31 -10.39 9.93
CA GLY A 120 -13.29 -9.45 10.40
C GLY A 120 -12.70 -8.64 9.25
N TRP A 121 -12.36 -9.30 8.14
CA TRP A 121 -11.90 -8.60 6.94
C TRP A 121 -12.98 -7.73 6.29
N HIS A 122 -14.24 -8.18 6.27
CA HIS A 122 -15.34 -7.38 5.75
C HIS A 122 -15.55 -6.11 6.57
N PHE A 123 -15.57 -6.23 7.90
CA PHE A 123 -15.63 -5.08 8.81
C PHE A 123 -14.48 -4.08 8.54
N PHE A 124 -13.26 -4.58 8.34
CA PHE A 124 -12.11 -3.73 8.04
C PHE A 124 -12.21 -3.04 6.67
N LEU A 125 -12.48 -3.82 5.62
CA LEU A 125 -12.54 -3.31 4.24
C LEU A 125 -13.72 -2.38 3.98
N GLU A 126 -14.86 -2.61 4.63
CA GLU A 126 -16.02 -1.73 4.55
C GLU A 126 -15.71 -0.36 5.17
N ASN A 127 -15.17 -0.35 6.39
CA ASN A 127 -14.80 0.89 7.06
C ASN A 127 -13.65 1.62 6.35
N LEU A 128 -12.65 0.88 5.86
CA LEU A 128 -11.53 1.43 5.10
C LEU A 128 -12.04 2.15 3.84
N ARG A 129 -12.93 1.53 3.07
CA ARG A 129 -13.49 2.12 1.84
C ARG A 129 -14.39 3.30 2.13
N LYS A 130 -15.24 3.19 3.15
CA LYS A 130 -16.21 4.23 3.52
C LYS A 130 -15.54 5.51 4.02
N HIS A 131 -14.44 5.38 4.76
CA HIS A 131 -13.89 6.48 5.54
C HIS A 131 -12.52 6.97 5.10
N VAL A 132 -11.70 6.11 4.49
CA VAL A 132 -10.28 6.42 4.19
C VAL A 132 -10.04 6.44 2.69
N VAL A 133 -10.38 5.33 2.02
CA VAL A 133 -10.14 5.11 0.59
C VAL A 133 -11.39 5.49 -0.17
N THR A 134 -11.74 6.79 -0.16
CA THR A 134 -13.01 7.25 -0.75
C THR A 134 -12.93 7.46 -2.26
N GLN A 135 -11.72 7.68 -2.80
CA GLN A 135 -11.50 7.86 -4.25
C GLN A 135 -11.62 6.55 -5.02
N ASP A 136 -12.03 6.65 -6.29
CA ASP A 136 -12.08 5.53 -7.23
C ASP A 136 -10.72 5.33 -7.92
N GLY A 137 -10.57 4.23 -8.66
CA GLY A 137 -9.32 3.90 -9.35
C GLY A 137 -8.20 3.42 -8.44
N VAL A 138 -8.52 2.93 -7.23
CA VAL A 138 -7.50 2.53 -6.23
C VAL A 138 -7.13 1.05 -6.36
N GLY A 139 -5.84 0.74 -6.45
CA GLY A 139 -5.36 -0.64 -6.30
C GLY A 139 -5.37 -1.08 -4.83
N ILE A 140 -5.81 -2.30 -4.54
CA ILE A 140 -5.66 -2.94 -3.23
C ILE A 140 -4.79 -4.17 -3.35
N ILE A 141 -3.60 -4.14 -2.72
CA ILE A 141 -2.68 -5.28 -2.66
C ILE A 141 -2.93 -6.05 -1.36
N SER A 142 -3.29 -7.33 -1.47
CA SER A 142 -3.51 -8.19 -0.30
C SER A 142 -2.87 -9.56 -0.45
N ASP A 143 -2.89 -10.35 0.63
CA ASP A 143 -2.75 -11.81 0.49
C ASP A 143 -3.96 -12.37 -0.30
N ARG A 144 -3.75 -13.51 -0.97
CA ARG A 144 -4.80 -14.32 -1.64
C ARG A 144 -5.56 -15.19 -0.63
N HIS A 145 -5.61 -14.79 0.65
CA HIS A 145 -6.28 -15.58 1.67
C HIS A 145 -7.80 -15.57 1.45
N GLU A 146 -8.46 -16.73 1.59
CA GLU A 146 -9.87 -16.88 1.19
C GLU A 146 -10.82 -15.97 1.98
N SER A 147 -10.47 -15.65 3.23
CA SER A 147 -11.25 -14.70 4.04
C SER A 147 -11.23 -13.27 3.47
N ILE A 148 -10.12 -12.84 2.84
CA ILE A 148 -10.02 -11.54 2.16
C ILE A 148 -10.85 -11.57 0.88
N ASN A 149 -10.70 -12.62 0.06
CA ASN A 149 -11.47 -12.77 -1.17
C ASN A 149 -12.99 -12.76 -0.89
N ALA A 150 -13.42 -13.47 0.16
CA ALA A 150 -14.81 -13.48 0.60
C ALA A 150 -15.29 -12.10 1.08
N ALA A 151 -14.45 -11.35 1.79
CA ALA A 151 -14.77 -10.00 2.23
C ALA A 151 -14.89 -9.01 1.06
N ILE A 152 -14.00 -9.09 0.06
CA ILE A 152 -14.05 -8.27 -1.16
C ILE A 152 -15.35 -8.54 -1.91
N ARG A 153 -15.71 -9.81 -2.15
CA ARG A 153 -16.96 -10.20 -2.83
C ARG A 153 -18.22 -9.70 -2.11
N ARG A 154 -18.18 -9.60 -0.78
CA ARG A 154 -19.30 -9.08 0.05
C ARG A 154 -19.40 -7.57 0.06
N SER A 155 -18.36 -6.84 -0.34
CA SER A 155 -18.27 -5.38 -0.18
C SER A 155 -19.07 -4.58 -1.22
N THR A 156 -20.20 -5.11 -1.71
CA THR A 156 -21.13 -4.45 -2.65
C THR A 156 -20.43 -3.79 -3.84
N ARG A 157 -19.48 -4.50 -4.46
CA ARG A 157 -18.65 -4.03 -5.60
C ARG A 157 -17.81 -2.78 -5.34
N GLN A 158 -17.62 -2.37 -4.09
CA GLN A 158 -16.83 -1.18 -3.78
C GLN A 158 -15.32 -1.39 -3.97
N TRP A 159 -14.88 -2.65 -3.93
CA TRP A 159 -13.51 -3.09 -4.19
C TRP A 159 -13.35 -3.75 -5.57
N GLU A 160 -14.25 -3.44 -6.51
CA GLU A 160 -14.25 -3.96 -7.88
C GLU A 160 -14.10 -2.82 -8.92
N PRO A 161 -13.62 -3.11 -10.14
CA PRO A 161 -13.51 -2.10 -11.19
C PRO A 161 -14.87 -1.48 -11.54
N PRO A 162 -14.92 -0.17 -11.88
CA PRO A 162 -13.79 0.76 -12.02
C PRO A 162 -13.36 1.43 -10.71
N LYS A 163 -14.01 1.09 -9.57
CA LYS A 163 -13.79 1.77 -8.29
C LYS A 163 -12.48 1.36 -7.63
N ALA A 164 -12.15 0.07 -7.68
CA ALA A 164 -10.89 -0.43 -7.17
C ALA A 164 -10.43 -1.66 -7.95
N PHE A 165 -9.14 -1.98 -7.83
CA PHE A 165 -8.52 -3.10 -8.51
C PHE A 165 -7.87 -4.02 -7.48
N ASP A 166 -8.45 -5.21 -7.31
CA ASP A 166 -7.93 -6.24 -6.39
C ASP A 166 -6.68 -6.91 -6.97
N ILE A 167 -5.58 -6.83 -6.23
CA ILE A 167 -4.24 -7.26 -6.62
C ILE A 167 -3.70 -8.23 -5.57
N TYR A 168 -3.23 -9.38 -6.02
CA TYR A 168 -2.57 -10.35 -5.16
C TYR A 168 -1.09 -10.06 -5.03
N CYS A 169 -0.61 -10.06 -3.78
CA CYS A 169 0.78 -9.89 -3.46
C CYS A 169 1.65 -11.01 -4.07
N ILE A 170 2.60 -10.65 -4.94
CA ILE A 170 3.48 -11.60 -5.63
C ILE A 170 4.33 -12.43 -4.66
N ARG A 171 4.69 -11.86 -3.50
CA ARG A 171 5.39 -12.61 -2.45
C ARG A 171 4.55 -13.73 -1.88
N HIS A 172 3.25 -13.50 -1.67
CA HIS A 172 2.34 -14.53 -1.20
C HIS A 172 2.07 -15.58 -2.27
N ILE A 173 1.92 -15.19 -3.55
CA ILE A 173 1.82 -16.14 -4.66
C ILE A 173 3.07 -17.01 -4.74
N ALA A 174 4.26 -16.41 -4.70
CA ALA A 174 5.52 -17.15 -4.76
C ALA A 174 5.72 -18.07 -3.55
N ALA A 175 5.33 -17.63 -2.34
CA ALA A 175 5.36 -18.46 -1.14
C ALA A 175 4.39 -19.65 -1.23
N ASN A 176 3.17 -19.43 -1.75
CA ASN A 176 2.18 -20.49 -1.97
C ASN A 176 2.66 -21.49 -3.03
N PHE A 177 3.25 -21.00 -4.12
CA PHE A 177 3.87 -21.81 -5.16
C PHE A 177 4.98 -22.69 -4.56
N LEU A 178 5.88 -22.09 -3.77
CA LEU A 178 6.95 -22.81 -3.09
C LEU A 178 6.43 -23.85 -2.10
N ARG A 179 5.38 -23.53 -1.33
CA ARG A 179 4.75 -24.48 -0.41
C ARG A 179 4.12 -25.67 -1.14
N ARG A 180 3.48 -25.42 -2.29
CA ARG A 180 2.79 -26.45 -3.09
C ARG A 180 3.77 -27.39 -3.79
N PHE A 181 4.76 -26.83 -4.48
CA PHE A 181 5.64 -27.59 -5.37
C PHE A 181 7.02 -27.89 -4.78
N LYS A 182 7.41 -27.20 -3.69
CA LYS A 182 8.70 -27.36 -3.02
C LYS A 182 9.90 -27.17 -3.97
N THR A 183 9.79 -26.25 -4.93
CA THR A 183 10.81 -25.92 -5.94
C THR A 183 11.40 -24.51 -5.72
N PRO A 184 12.50 -24.37 -4.96
CA PRO A 184 13.06 -23.07 -4.57
C PRO A 184 13.56 -22.22 -5.74
N TYR A 185 13.96 -22.81 -6.87
CA TYR A 185 14.45 -22.02 -8.00
C TYR A 185 13.30 -21.41 -8.82
N LEU A 186 12.17 -22.11 -8.90
CA LEU A 186 11.04 -21.71 -9.74
C LEU A 186 10.21 -20.58 -9.13
N HIS A 187 10.09 -20.47 -7.80
CA HIS A 187 9.37 -19.34 -7.21
C HIS A 187 10.00 -17.98 -7.56
N LYS A 188 11.33 -17.91 -7.75
CA LYS A 188 12.00 -16.69 -8.21
C LYS A 188 11.64 -16.33 -9.65
N LEU A 189 11.32 -17.33 -10.48
CA LEU A 189 10.81 -17.10 -11.83
C LEU A 189 9.37 -16.57 -11.78
N VAL A 190 8.52 -17.11 -10.89
CA VAL A 190 7.18 -16.57 -10.63
C VAL A 190 7.23 -15.10 -10.21
N VAL A 191 8.16 -14.72 -9.32
CA VAL A 191 8.34 -13.32 -8.95
C VAL A 191 8.72 -12.46 -10.16
N ARG A 192 9.64 -12.92 -11.01
CA ARG A 192 10.00 -12.21 -12.25
C ARG A 192 8.83 -12.07 -13.23
N MET A 193 7.99 -13.10 -13.34
CA MET A 193 6.75 -13.03 -14.13
C MET A 193 5.83 -11.93 -13.61
N GLY A 194 5.62 -11.85 -12.30
CA GLY A 194 4.75 -10.81 -11.71
C GLY A 194 5.26 -9.39 -11.93
N TYR A 195 6.58 -9.21 -11.98
CA TYR A 195 7.22 -7.91 -12.26
C TYR A 195 7.43 -7.62 -13.76
N SER A 196 7.01 -8.50 -14.66
CA SER A 196 7.16 -8.27 -16.09
C SER A 196 6.32 -7.08 -16.53
N ARG A 197 6.95 -6.10 -17.20
CA ARG A 197 6.32 -4.83 -17.60
C ARG A 197 5.67 -4.88 -18.98
N THR A 198 6.00 -5.92 -19.74
CA THR A 198 5.46 -6.15 -21.08
C THR A 198 4.95 -7.59 -21.19
N GLU A 199 3.96 -7.81 -22.07
CA GLU A 199 3.47 -9.16 -22.35
C GLU A 199 4.56 -10.05 -22.93
N SER A 200 5.47 -9.49 -23.72
CA SER A 200 6.62 -10.21 -24.28
C SER A 200 7.55 -10.74 -23.19
N GLU A 201 7.93 -9.90 -22.23
CA GLU A 201 8.75 -10.29 -21.07
C GLU A 201 8.05 -11.38 -20.24
N PHE A 202 6.76 -11.20 -19.98
CA PHE A 202 5.96 -12.20 -19.28
C PHE A 202 5.97 -13.55 -20.02
N ASN A 203 5.72 -13.55 -21.33
CA ASN A 203 5.66 -14.76 -22.15
C ASN A 203 7.01 -15.49 -22.18
N ILE A 204 8.14 -14.76 -22.22
CA ILE A 204 9.48 -15.36 -22.10
C ILE A 204 9.63 -16.10 -20.76
N HIS A 205 9.21 -15.49 -19.66
CA HIS A 205 9.29 -16.12 -18.35
C HIS A 205 8.28 -17.28 -18.19
N TYR A 206 7.09 -17.14 -18.77
CA TYR A 206 6.06 -18.17 -18.79
C TYR A 206 6.52 -19.43 -19.53
N GLU A 207 7.09 -19.29 -20.73
CA GLU A 207 7.62 -20.44 -21.48
C GLU A 207 8.80 -21.11 -20.78
N ARG A 208 9.68 -20.32 -20.13
CA ARG A 208 10.74 -20.88 -19.28
C ARG A 208 10.17 -21.71 -18.13
N LEU A 209 9.08 -21.27 -17.51
CA LEU A 209 8.43 -22.04 -16.44
C LEU A 209 7.77 -23.30 -17.00
N ARG A 210 7.11 -23.20 -18.16
CA ARG A 210 6.46 -24.31 -18.85
C ARG A 210 7.43 -25.43 -19.22
N GLN A 211 8.65 -25.08 -19.63
CA GLN A 211 9.73 -26.05 -19.91
C GLN A 211 10.08 -26.95 -18.71
N HIS A 212 9.81 -26.50 -17.48
CA HIS A 212 9.99 -27.33 -16.29
C HIS A 212 8.80 -28.26 -16.01
N GLY A 213 7.62 -27.98 -16.56
CA GLY A 213 6.41 -28.80 -16.42
C GLY A 213 5.13 -27.97 -16.49
N GLU A 214 4.13 -28.48 -17.23
CA GLU A 214 2.85 -27.79 -17.42
C GLU A 214 2.08 -27.59 -16.11
N ILE A 215 2.28 -28.47 -15.13
CA ILE A 215 1.64 -28.39 -13.80
C ILE A 215 1.89 -27.02 -13.13
N TYR A 216 3.05 -26.40 -13.39
CA TYR A 216 3.42 -25.13 -12.77
C TYR A 216 2.67 -23.97 -13.41
N THR A 217 2.53 -23.99 -14.74
CA THR A 217 1.79 -22.97 -15.48
C THR A 217 0.29 -23.13 -15.28
N ASP A 218 -0.22 -24.36 -15.22
CA ASP A 218 -1.64 -24.63 -14.97
C ASP A 218 -2.09 -24.05 -13.63
N TRP A 219 -1.28 -24.25 -12.58
CA TRP A 219 -1.55 -23.66 -11.27
C TRP A 219 -1.55 -22.13 -11.28
N LEU A 220 -0.68 -21.49 -12.08
CA LEU A 220 -0.67 -20.03 -12.21
C LEU A 220 -1.83 -19.52 -13.07
N ASN A 221 -2.29 -20.29 -14.05
CA ASN A 221 -3.42 -19.93 -14.91
C ASN A 221 -4.75 -19.89 -14.16
N GLU A 222 -4.84 -20.53 -12.98
CA GLU A 222 -5.97 -20.36 -12.04
C GLU A 222 -6.05 -18.95 -11.45
N ILE A 223 -5.00 -18.13 -11.59
CA ILE A 223 -4.93 -16.77 -11.08
C ILE A 223 -5.03 -15.79 -12.27
N PRO A 224 -6.07 -14.95 -12.34
CA PRO A 224 -6.20 -13.96 -13.42
C PRO A 224 -4.95 -13.06 -13.48
N ARG A 225 -4.35 -12.91 -14.65
CA ARG A 225 -3.03 -12.27 -14.83
C ARG A 225 -3.04 -10.81 -14.40
N GLU A 226 -4.13 -10.10 -14.66
CA GLU A 226 -4.36 -8.72 -14.25
C GLU A 226 -4.27 -8.50 -12.73
N LYS A 227 -4.48 -9.56 -11.93
CA LYS A 227 -4.37 -9.49 -10.47
C LYS A 227 -2.95 -9.65 -9.95
N TRP A 228 -1.98 -10.06 -10.76
CA TRP A 228 -0.63 -10.37 -10.24
C TRP A 228 0.53 -10.11 -11.20
N VAL A 229 0.28 -9.54 -12.38
CA VAL A 229 1.32 -9.24 -13.38
C VAL A 229 1.18 -7.80 -13.85
N LEU A 230 2.26 -7.02 -13.74
CA LEU A 230 2.29 -5.60 -14.15
C LEU A 230 1.95 -5.39 -15.62
N ALA A 231 2.35 -6.29 -16.52
CA ALA A 231 2.01 -6.17 -17.95
C ALA A 231 0.50 -6.16 -18.24
N TYR A 232 -0.32 -6.71 -17.34
CA TYR A 232 -1.77 -6.89 -17.54
C TYR A 232 -2.62 -6.05 -16.58
N ASP A 233 -2.02 -5.25 -15.71
CA ASP A 233 -2.72 -4.57 -14.61
C ASP A 233 -3.38 -3.25 -15.02
N GLY A 234 -3.13 -2.73 -16.23
CA GLY A 234 -3.59 -1.41 -16.68
C GLY A 234 -2.89 -0.22 -15.99
N GLY A 235 -1.79 -0.47 -15.29
CA GLY A 235 -1.01 0.49 -14.51
C GLY A 235 -1.66 0.89 -13.18
N HIS A 236 -2.51 0.04 -12.60
CA HIS A 236 -3.16 0.28 -11.30
C HIS A 236 -2.30 -0.14 -10.11
N GLN A 237 -1.23 -0.91 -10.33
CA GLN A 237 -0.29 -1.40 -9.30
C GLN A 237 0.88 -0.44 -9.06
N TRP A 238 1.09 0.57 -9.92
CA TRP A 238 2.16 1.58 -9.80
C TRP A 238 3.57 0.99 -9.67
N GLY A 239 3.80 -0.20 -10.25
CA GLY A 239 5.07 -0.93 -10.15
C GLY A 239 5.24 -1.73 -8.85
N TYR A 240 4.25 -1.76 -7.97
CA TYR A 240 4.29 -2.47 -6.69
C TYR A 240 3.47 -3.75 -6.71
N MET A 241 4.12 -4.83 -6.31
CA MET A 241 3.50 -6.16 -6.26
C MET A 241 3.50 -6.77 -4.87
N THR A 242 3.99 -6.06 -3.85
CA THR A 242 4.23 -6.64 -2.53
C THR A 242 3.65 -5.80 -1.42
N THR A 243 3.16 -6.46 -0.37
CA THR A 243 2.82 -5.81 0.89
C THR A 243 4.13 -5.51 1.62
N ASN A 244 4.52 -4.24 1.72
CA ASN A 244 5.74 -3.86 2.47
C ASN A 244 5.43 -3.61 3.96
N LEU A 245 4.53 -4.42 4.54
CA LEU A 245 4.01 -4.16 5.88
C LEU A 245 5.11 -4.28 6.95
N VAL A 246 6.17 -5.06 6.71
CA VAL A 246 7.30 -5.23 7.66
C VAL A 246 7.99 -3.90 7.96
N GLU A 247 8.25 -3.07 6.95
CA GLU A 247 8.85 -1.75 7.14
C GLU A 247 7.94 -0.82 7.96
N CYS A 248 6.62 -0.86 7.70
CA CYS A 248 5.62 -0.11 8.46
C CYS A 248 5.50 -0.60 9.90
N ILE A 249 5.50 -1.92 10.11
CA ILE A 249 5.49 -2.53 11.43
C ILE A 249 6.71 -2.08 12.23
N ASN A 250 7.86 -1.94 11.60
CA ASN A 250 9.09 -1.52 12.26
C ASN A 250 9.09 -0.04 12.66
N SER A 251 8.45 0.84 11.88
CA SER A 251 8.37 2.27 12.21
C SER A 251 7.28 2.59 13.24
N VAL A 252 6.05 2.09 13.05
CA VAL A 252 4.88 2.48 13.87
C VAL A 252 4.50 1.41 14.89
N LEU A 253 4.55 0.12 14.55
CA LEU A 253 3.99 -0.95 15.41
C LEU A 253 5.06 -1.69 16.25
N LYS A 254 6.32 -1.26 16.19
CA LYS A 254 7.44 -1.92 16.86
C LYS A 254 7.29 -1.84 18.38
N GLY A 255 7.08 -2.99 19.02
CA GLY A 255 6.84 -3.08 20.47
C GLY A 255 5.39 -2.81 20.88
N ALA A 256 4.59 -2.12 20.06
CA ALA A 256 3.18 -1.81 20.35
C ALA A 256 2.29 -3.06 20.33
N ARG A 257 2.63 -4.09 19.54
CA ARG A 257 1.85 -5.33 19.41
C ARG A 257 1.73 -6.16 20.69
N ASN A 258 2.49 -5.85 21.75
CA ASN A 258 2.39 -6.51 23.06
C ASN A 258 1.63 -5.69 24.10
N LEU A 259 1.14 -4.50 23.74
CA LEU A 259 0.49 -3.59 24.67
C LEU A 259 -1.00 -3.93 24.83
N PRO A 260 -1.62 -3.54 25.96
CA PRO A 260 -3.08 -3.51 26.07
C PRO A 260 -3.72 -2.62 25.00
N ILE A 261 -5.01 -2.81 24.75
CA ILE A 261 -5.68 -2.24 23.56
C ILE A 261 -5.62 -0.72 23.49
N THR A 262 -5.93 -0.01 24.60
CA THR A 262 -5.89 1.45 24.63
C THR A 262 -4.47 2.01 24.45
N PRO A 263 -3.45 1.52 25.18
CA PRO A 263 -2.06 1.88 24.92
C PRO A 263 -1.58 1.53 23.50
N LEU A 264 -2.07 0.45 22.89
CA LEU A 264 -1.76 0.11 21.50
C LEU A 264 -2.30 1.18 20.55
N VAL A 265 -3.59 1.52 20.64
CA VAL A 265 -4.21 2.55 19.79
C VAL A 265 -3.53 3.89 20.03
N ARG A 266 -3.27 4.25 21.28
CA ARG A 266 -2.52 5.46 21.67
C ARG A 266 -1.10 5.47 21.08
N ALA A 267 -0.39 4.35 21.10
CA ALA A 267 0.95 4.24 20.51
C ALA A 267 0.92 4.46 18.98
N THR A 268 -0.13 4.00 18.28
CA THR A 268 -0.26 4.27 16.84
C THR A 268 -0.37 5.77 16.56
N TYR A 269 -1.10 6.51 17.40
CA TYR A 269 -1.23 7.96 17.28
C TYR A 269 0.12 8.67 17.40
N PHE A 270 0.80 8.52 18.54
CA PHE A 270 2.02 9.29 18.82
C PHE A 270 3.15 8.98 17.83
N ARG A 271 3.28 7.71 17.42
CA ARG A 271 4.30 7.31 16.46
C ARG A 271 4.01 7.79 15.04
N LEU A 272 2.74 7.85 14.65
CA LEU A 272 2.35 8.47 13.39
C LEU A 272 2.59 9.99 13.42
N ALA A 273 2.28 10.65 14.54
CA ALA A 273 2.56 12.07 14.71
C ALA A 273 4.07 12.37 14.56
N GLU A 274 4.94 11.60 15.24
CA GLU A 274 6.40 11.74 15.11
C GLU A 274 6.87 11.47 13.67
N LEU A 275 6.37 10.41 13.04
CA LEU A 275 6.69 10.07 11.65
C LEU A 275 6.31 11.22 10.70
N PHE A 276 5.10 11.76 10.84
CA PHE A 276 4.60 12.84 9.99
C PHE A 276 5.35 14.14 10.21
N ALA A 277 5.69 14.49 11.45
CA ALA A 277 6.50 15.67 11.74
C ALA A 277 7.88 15.56 11.08
N ARG A 278 8.57 14.44 11.26
CA ARG A 278 9.90 14.22 10.67
C ARG A 278 9.85 14.23 9.14
N LYS A 279 8.92 13.49 8.52
CA LYS A 279 8.78 13.43 7.07
C LYS A 279 8.27 14.74 6.45
N GLY A 280 7.43 15.46 7.18
CA GLY A 280 7.03 16.83 6.84
C GLY A 280 8.25 17.74 6.76
N CYS A 281 9.09 17.77 7.79
CA CYS A 281 10.33 18.56 7.79
C CYS A 281 11.25 18.22 6.60
N GLU A 282 11.46 16.93 6.31
CA GLU A 282 12.23 16.46 5.15
C GLU A 282 11.66 17.03 3.83
N ALA A 283 10.34 16.92 3.63
CA ALA A 283 9.66 17.40 2.42
C ALA A 283 9.66 18.94 2.30
N TYR A 284 9.42 19.65 3.39
CA TYR A 284 9.43 21.13 3.41
C TYR A 284 10.84 21.69 3.19
N ALA A 285 11.88 21.08 3.76
CA ALA A 285 13.26 21.49 3.52
C ALA A 285 13.62 21.39 2.04
N ARG A 286 13.24 20.28 1.38
CA ARG A 286 13.38 20.08 -0.07
C ARG A 286 12.67 21.16 -0.89
N LYS A 287 11.41 21.43 -0.54
CA LYS A 287 10.62 22.48 -1.19
C LYS A 287 11.26 23.87 -1.03
N LYS A 288 11.73 24.20 0.17
CA LYS A 288 12.40 25.48 0.47
C LYS A 288 13.73 25.63 -0.29
N ALA A 289 14.43 24.52 -0.54
CA ALA A 289 15.63 24.50 -1.37
C ALA A 289 15.32 24.61 -2.90
N GLY A 290 14.06 24.76 -3.30
CA GLY A 290 13.67 24.97 -4.70
C GLY A 290 13.57 23.69 -5.53
N HIS A 291 13.63 22.50 -4.90
CA HIS A 291 13.46 21.24 -5.63
C HIS A 291 12.01 21.04 -6.07
N ILE A 292 11.82 20.45 -7.25
CA ILE A 292 10.50 20.10 -7.80
C ILE A 292 10.06 18.71 -7.35
N PHE A 293 11.01 17.79 -7.23
CA PHE A 293 10.77 16.37 -6.93
C PHE A 293 11.47 15.96 -5.62
N SER A 294 11.07 14.81 -5.10
CA SER A 294 11.76 14.19 -3.97
C SER A 294 13.16 13.71 -4.35
N ASP A 295 13.96 13.29 -3.36
CA ASP A 295 15.27 12.69 -3.59
C ASP A 295 15.24 11.48 -4.51
N ALA A 296 14.46 10.48 -4.13
CA ALA A 296 14.40 9.22 -4.87
C ALA A 296 13.98 9.46 -6.32
N MET A 297 13.01 10.35 -6.53
CA MET A 297 12.55 10.71 -7.86
C MET A 297 13.60 11.50 -8.65
N THR A 298 14.27 12.47 -8.02
CA THR A 298 15.34 13.24 -8.68
C THR A 298 16.44 12.31 -9.17
N THR A 299 16.89 11.39 -8.33
CA THR A 299 17.92 10.38 -8.69
C THR A 299 17.45 9.51 -9.85
N GLN A 300 16.21 9.03 -9.84
CA GLN A 300 15.69 8.18 -10.91
C GLN A 300 15.58 8.93 -12.25
N LEU A 301 15.10 10.18 -12.23
CA LEU A 301 14.96 11.01 -13.42
C LEU A 301 16.32 11.37 -14.01
N GLN A 302 17.32 11.70 -13.18
CA GLN A 302 18.70 11.93 -13.60
C GLN A 302 19.31 10.67 -14.23
N SER A 303 19.06 9.50 -13.66
CA SER A 303 19.50 8.22 -14.23
C SER A 303 18.87 7.97 -15.60
N ASN A 304 17.57 8.23 -15.75
CA ASN A 304 16.86 8.09 -17.02
C ASN A 304 17.37 9.08 -18.08
N GLU A 305 17.65 10.33 -17.70
CA GLU A 305 18.22 11.36 -18.57
C GLU A 305 19.65 11.03 -19.00
N GLN A 306 20.47 10.48 -18.10
CA GLN A 306 21.81 10.01 -18.46
C GLN A 306 21.72 8.84 -19.45
N ALA A 307 20.87 7.86 -19.17
CA ALA A 307 20.67 6.70 -20.03
C ALA A 307 20.07 7.06 -21.39
N SER A 308 19.29 8.15 -21.48
CA SER A 308 18.68 8.59 -22.74
C SER A 308 19.68 9.13 -23.75
N ARG A 309 20.89 9.52 -23.33
CA ARG A 309 21.94 10.06 -24.21
C ARG A 309 22.50 9.04 -25.20
N ASN A 310 22.37 7.75 -24.90
CA ASN A 310 22.80 6.66 -25.76
C ASN A 310 21.67 6.17 -26.69
N LEU A 311 20.61 6.95 -26.87
CA LEU A 311 19.46 6.56 -27.68
C LEU A 311 19.37 7.42 -28.95
N CYS A 312 19.14 6.76 -30.08
CA CYS A 312 18.83 7.42 -31.34
C CYS A 312 17.31 7.56 -31.48
N VAL A 313 16.82 8.73 -31.89
CA VAL A 313 15.38 8.99 -32.02
C VAL A 313 15.04 9.29 -33.47
N THR A 314 14.13 8.51 -34.04
CA THR A 314 13.53 8.72 -35.36
C THR A 314 12.10 9.19 -35.18
N VAL A 315 11.77 10.36 -35.74
CA VAL A 315 10.42 10.93 -35.69
C VAL A 315 9.59 10.32 -36.82
N PHE A 316 8.50 9.63 -36.47
CA PHE A 316 7.57 9.05 -37.45
C PHE A 316 6.36 9.96 -37.70
N ASP A 317 5.81 10.54 -36.63
CA ASP A 317 4.67 11.45 -36.72
C ASP A 317 4.83 12.60 -35.71
N ARG A 318 5.20 13.77 -36.23
CA ARG A 318 5.37 14.97 -35.40
C ARG A 318 4.05 15.52 -34.85
N ARG A 319 2.93 15.33 -35.56
CA ARG A 319 1.61 15.83 -35.12
C ARG A 319 1.06 15.00 -33.98
N ASN A 320 1.28 13.69 -34.01
CA ASN A 320 0.81 12.78 -32.97
C ASN A 320 1.89 12.42 -31.92
N GLU A 321 3.10 12.96 -32.06
CA GLU A 321 4.23 12.75 -31.17
C GLU A 321 4.59 11.26 -31.03
N THR A 322 4.75 10.61 -32.19
CA THR A 322 5.13 9.20 -32.32
C THR A 322 6.58 9.09 -32.80
N PHE A 323 7.36 8.28 -32.09
CA PHE A 323 8.80 8.10 -32.29
C PHE A 323 9.17 6.63 -32.28
N LEU A 324 10.24 6.31 -32.99
CA LEU A 324 11.00 5.08 -32.79
C LEU A 324 12.31 5.46 -32.09
N VAL A 325 12.57 4.85 -30.94
CA VAL A 325 13.76 5.10 -30.13
C VAL A 325 14.61 3.85 -30.11
N GLN A 326 15.84 3.94 -30.61
CA GLN A 326 16.76 2.81 -30.72
C GLN A 326 17.88 2.94 -29.68
N ASP A 327 18.15 1.87 -28.93
CA ASP A 327 19.34 1.78 -28.08
C ASP A 327 20.55 1.35 -28.93
N VAL A 328 21.53 2.24 -29.03
CA VAL A 328 22.71 2.04 -29.87
C VAL A 328 23.61 0.89 -29.41
N ASN A 329 23.47 0.43 -28.16
CA ASN A 329 24.34 -0.62 -27.62
C ASN A 329 23.86 -2.03 -27.98
N ASN A 330 22.55 -2.22 -28.18
CA ASN A 330 21.96 -3.54 -28.43
C ASN A 330 21.01 -3.57 -29.63
N ASN A 331 20.87 -2.46 -30.36
CA ASN A 331 19.99 -2.28 -31.52
C ASN A 331 18.51 -2.58 -31.25
N GLN A 332 18.08 -2.59 -29.98
CA GLN A 332 16.66 -2.72 -29.66
C GLN A 332 15.92 -1.42 -29.92
N GLU A 333 14.73 -1.55 -30.48
CA GLU A 333 13.88 -0.43 -30.86
C GLU A 333 12.61 -0.41 -30.01
N TYR A 334 12.22 0.80 -29.62
CA TYR A 334 11.07 1.05 -28.77
C TYR A 334 10.21 2.14 -29.39
N LYS A 335 8.95 1.83 -29.68
CA LYS A 335 7.95 2.83 -30.03
C LYS A 335 7.64 3.67 -28.80
N VAL A 336 7.59 4.98 -28.99
CA VAL A 336 7.15 5.96 -27.98
C VAL A 336 6.03 6.80 -28.57
N GLN A 337 4.93 6.95 -27.82
CA GLN A 337 3.80 7.79 -28.18
C GLN A 337 3.53 8.73 -27.01
N LEU A 338 4.03 9.96 -27.10
CA LEU A 338 4.03 10.89 -25.97
C LEU A 338 2.60 11.28 -25.55
N ARG A 339 1.73 11.61 -26.50
CA ARG A 339 0.31 11.95 -26.23
C ARG A 339 -0.46 10.87 -25.48
N GLN A 340 -0.14 9.60 -25.74
CA GLN A 340 -0.78 8.45 -25.10
C GLN A 340 -0.06 8.01 -23.82
N ARG A 341 1.05 8.69 -23.45
CA ARG A 341 1.95 8.29 -22.36
C ARG A 341 2.35 6.82 -22.46
N TYR A 342 2.75 6.41 -23.66
CA TYR A 342 3.04 5.03 -23.98
C TYR A 342 4.49 4.86 -24.45
N CYS A 343 5.12 3.77 -24.00
CA CYS A 343 6.39 3.30 -24.50
C CYS A 343 6.40 1.77 -24.51
N ASP A 344 6.95 1.14 -25.55
CA ASP A 344 7.03 -0.33 -25.64
C ASP A 344 7.73 -0.98 -24.43
N CYS A 345 8.59 -0.26 -23.69
CA CYS A 345 9.23 -0.80 -22.48
C CYS A 345 8.28 -0.97 -21.28
N GLY A 346 7.07 -0.38 -21.29
CA GLY A 346 6.08 -0.49 -20.21
C GLY A 346 6.33 0.40 -18.99
N ASP A 347 7.50 1.04 -18.88
CA ASP A 347 7.92 1.81 -17.71
C ASP A 347 7.01 3.00 -17.39
N ILE A 348 6.68 3.85 -18.38
CA ILE A 348 5.84 5.02 -18.14
C ILE A 348 4.39 4.62 -17.82
N GLN A 349 3.91 3.51 -18.37
CA GLN A 349 2.59 2.96 -18.09
C GLN A 349 2.51 2.42 -16.66
N THR A 350 3.62 1.85 -16.16
CA THR A 350 3.72 1.24 -14.84
C THR A 350 4.04 2.26 -13.76
N ASP A 351 5.15 2.97 -13.91
CA ASP A 351 5.71 3.84 -12.88
C ASP A 351 5.11 5.26 -12.88
N LYS A 352 4.48 5.64 -14.00
CA LYS A 352 3.84 6.95 -14.22
C LYS A 352 4.81 8.14 -14.16
N TYR A 353 6.04 7.93 -14.61
CA TYR A 353 7.01 8.97 -14.92
C TYR A 353 7.83 8.57 -16.18
N PRO A 354 8.53 9.51 -16.84
CA PRO A 354 9.27 9.20 -18.06
C PRO A 354 10.35 8.15 -17.84
N CYS A 355 10.34 7.12 -18.68
CA CYS A 355 11.49 6.24 -18.86
C CYS A 355 12.55 6.91 -19.75
N ARG A 356 13.74 6.31 -19.86
CA ARG A 356 14.81 6.83 -20.71
C ARG A 356 14.40 7.05 -22.18
N HIS A 357 13.51 6.22 -22.73
CA HIS A 357 13.03 6.35 -24.12
C HIS A 357 12.09 7.56 -24.29
N VAL A 358 11.17 7.76 -23.33
CA VAL A 358 10.30 8.94 -23.28
C VAL A 358 11.15 10.21 -23.10
N THR A 359 12.16 10.18 -22.24
CA THR A 359 13.09 11.30 -22.06
C THR A 359 13.84 11.62 -23.35
N ALA A 360 14.35 10.62 -24.08
CA ALA A 360 15.00 10.83 -25.37
C ALA A 360 14.04 11.45 -26.40
N ALA A 361 12.81 10.93 -26.52
CA ALA A 361 11.80 11.46 -27.42
C ALA A 361 11.46 12.92 -27.11
N CYS A 362 11.27 13.26 -25.83
CA CYS A 362 11.04 14.63 -25.39
C CYS A 362 12.19 15.56 -25.76
N SER A 363 13.44 15.16 -25.46
CA SER A 363 14.64 15.93 -25.79
C SER A 363 14.78 16.18 -27.29
N SER A 364 14.44 15.19 -28.13
CA SER A 364 14.51 15.34 -29.59
C SER A 364 13.57 16.42 -30.16
N GLN A 365 12.51 16.77 -29.44
CA GLN A 365 11.51 17.77 -29.84
C GLN A 365 11.52 19.03 -28.98
N ASN A 366 12.50 19.18 -28.07
CA ASN A 366 12.53 20.25 -27.06
C ASN A 366 11.24 20.33 -26.21
N ILE A 367 10.65 19.18 -25.89
CA ILE A 367 9.50 19.06 -24.99
C ILE A 367 10.02 18.86 -23.57
N ASP A 368 9.42 19.55 -22.59
CA ASP A 368 9.76 19.32 -21.18
C ASP A 368 9.22 17.96 -20.71
N TRP A 369 10.12 17.01 -20.46
CA TRP A 369 9.75 15.68 -19.99
C TRP A 369 9.03 15.71 -18.63
N ARG A 370 9.17 16.79 -17.85
CA ARG A 370 8.52 16.94 -16.54
C ARG A 370 6.99 16.92 -16.62
N CYS A 371 6.41 17.22 -17.78
CA CYS A 371 4.97 17.12 -18.04
C CYS A 371 4.43 15.68 -18.00
N TYR A 372 5.32 14.68 -18.06
CA TYR A 372 4.98 13.25 -18.02
C TYR A 372 5.23 12.63 -16.64
N VAL A 373 5.59 13.41 -15.63
CA VAL A 373 5.70 12.96 -14.23
C VAL A 373 4.37 13.20 -13.52
N GLU A 374 3.78 12.14 -12.97
CA GLU A 374 2.55 12.26 -12.16
C GLU A 374 2.73 13.16 -10.93
N ASP A 375 1.64 13.84 -10.56
CA ASP A 375 1.67 14.85 -9.48
C ASP A 375 2.09 14.26 -8.13
N VAL A 376 1.78 12.99 -7.87
CA VAL A 376 2.11 12.30 -6.61
C VAL A 376 3.62 12.36 -6.30
N TYR A 377 4.46 12.47 -7.33
CA TYR A 377 5.92 12.51 -7.23
C TYR A 377 6.48 13.93 -7.00
N LYS A 378 5.66 14.96 -7.15
CA LYS A 378 6.05 16.36 -6.96
C LYS A 378 6.14 16.69 -5.48
N ILE A 379 7.12 17.50 -5.10
CA ILE A 379 7.35 17.87 -3.69
C ILE A 379 6.13 18.59 -3.09
N ASN A 380 5.37 19.31 -3.93
CA ASN A 380 4.16 19.99 -3.49
C ASN A 380 3.07 19.02 -3.01
N GLU A 381 2.89 17.88 -3.68
CA GLU A 381 1.97 16.84 -3.19
C GLU A 381 2.55 16.14 -1.96
N LEU A 382 3.85 15.86 -1.96
CA LEU A 382 4.53 15.26 -0.80
C LEU A 382 4.37 16.10 0.49
N CYS A 383 4.46 17.43 0.40
CA CYS A 383 4.20 18.31 1.54
C CYS A 383 2.74 18.23 2.03
N LYS A 384 1.78 17.95 1.14
CA LYS A 384 0.36 17.81 1.51
C LYS A 384 0.07 16.47 2.20
N VAL A 385 0.86 15.43 1.92
CA VAL A 385 0.80 14.14 2.64
C VAL A 385 1.07 14.35 4.12
N TYR A 386 2.15 15.06 4.45
CA TYR A 386 2.64 15.19 5.83
C TYR A 386 2.15 16.44 6.55
N LYS A 387 0.83 16.63 6.60
CA LYS A 387 0.22 17.64 7.46
C LYS A 387 0.22 17.19 8.92
N GLU A 388 0.40 18.15 9.82
CA GLU A 388 0.62 17.88 11.25
C GLU A 388 -0.57 17.22 11.95
N PHE A 389 -0.25 16.39 12.94
CA PHE A 389 -1.19 15.88 13.94
C PHE A 389 -1.40 16.94 15.03
N GLY A 390 -2.58 16.96 15.65
CA GLY A 390 -2.79 17.75 16.86
C GLY A 390 -1.89 17.28 18.02
N VAL A 391 -1.77 18.08 19.07
CA VAL A 391 -1.12 17.63 20.31
C VAL A 391 -2.20 17.07 21.23
N ILE A 392 -2.11 15.78 21.56
CA ILE A 392 -2.92 15.18 22.63
C ILE A 392 -2.11 15.29 23.93
N GLY A 393 -2.56 16.14 24.85
CA GLY A 393 -1.98 16.26 26.20
C GLY A 393 -2.26 15.02 27.06
N ASN A 394 -1.73 15.01 28.30
CA ASN A 394 -2.13 14.05 29.32
C ASN A 394 -3.48 14.46 29.92
N GLU A 395 -4.55 14.45 29.12
CA GLU A 395 -5.90 14.52 29.68
C GLU A 395 -6.38 13.11 30.00
N SER A 396 -5.82 12.60 31.09
CA SER A 396 -6.49 11.66 31.98
C SER A 396 -6.71 12.40 33.30
N THR A 397 -7.71 13.27 33.28
CA THR A 397 -8.49 13.74 34.43
C THR A 397 -9.94 13.79 34.03
#